data_AF-A0A3N0UYW7-F1
#
_entry.id   AF-A0A3N0UYW7-F1
#
_cell.length_a   1.000
_cell.length_b   1.000
_cell.length_c   1.000
_cell.angle_alpha   90.00
_cell.angle_beta   90.00
_cell.angle_gamma   90.00
#
_symmetry.space_group_name_H-M   'P 1'
#
loop_
_entity.id
_entity.type
_entity.pdbx_description
1 polymer ?
#
loop_
_entity_poly.entity_id
_entity_poly.type
_entity_poly.pdbx_seq_one_letter_code
_entity_poly.pdbx_strand_id
1 'polypeptide(L)' 'MTISAMPATPRADASALLAFDGPAHVIVEWLVVTGPGTVTPLSDATDVTGRAWAVYRPNGASGTATIRVQHGA' A
#
# COMPACT_ATOMS: atom_id res chain seq x y z
N MET A 1 -13.24 1.05 -6.48
CA MET A 1 -12.02 1.21 -5.68
C MET A 1 -11.39 -0.15 -5.49
N THR A 2 -10.12 -0.30 -5.82
CA THR A 2 -9.38 -1.56 -5.65
C THR A 2 -8.00 -1.31 -5.08
N ILE A 3 -7.48 -2.32 -4.38
CA ILE A 3 -6.11 -2.35 -3.89
C ILE A 3 -5.44 -3.59 -4.47
N SER A 4 -4.25 -3.46 -5.02
CA SER A 4 -3.46 -4.56 -5.58
C SER A 4 -2.05 -4.52 -5.04
N ALA A 5 -1.43 -5.70 -4.87
CA ALA A 5 -0.05 -5.86 -4.41
C ALA A 5 0.77 -6.63 -5.45
N MET A 6 1.99 -6.17 -5.73
CA MET A 6 2.87 -6.72 -6.75
C MET A 6 4.31 -6.88 -6.21
N PRO A 7 4.79 -8.11 -5.96
CA PRO A 7 4.00 -9.35 -5.93
C PRO A 7 3.00 -9.36 -4.76
N ALA A 8 1.93 -10.15 -4.87
CA ALA A 8 0.95 -10.33 -3.79
C ALA A 8 1.54 -11.10 -2.59
N THR A 9 2.58 -11.90 -2.82
CA THR A 9 3.30 -12.69 -1.81
C THR A 9 4.80 -12.38 -1.89
N PRO A 10 5.25 -11.23 -1.38
CA PRO A 10 6.68 -10.92 -1.31
C PRO A 10 7.41 -11.90 -0.39
N ARG A 11 8.68 -12.18 -0.70
CA ARG A 11 9.57 -12.86 0.25
C ARG A 11 9.81 -11.96 1.46
N ALA A 12 10.24 -12.55 2.57
CA ALA A 12 10.47 -11.82 3.82
C ALA A 12 11.54 -10.72 3.72
N ASP A 13 12.37 -10.75 2.68
CA ASP A 13 13.44 -9.80 2.35
C ASP A 13 13.15 -9.01 1.06
N ALA A 14 11.96 -9.16 0.46
CA ALA A 14 11.57 -8.50 -0.78
C ALA A 14 10.47 -7.46 -0.55
N SER A 15 10.49 -6.38 -1.34
CA SER A 15 9.44 -5.36 -1.31
C SER A 15 8.27 -5.74 -2.22
N ALA A 16 7.07 -5.24 -1.91
CA ALA A 16 5.92 -5.26 -2.79
C ALA A 16 5.44 -3.85 -3.11
N LEU A 17 5.09 -3.59 -4.36
CA LEU A 17 4.40 -2.38 -4.77
C LEU A 17 2.91 -2.55 -4.52
N LEU A 18 2.33 -1.62 -3.77
CA LEU A 18 0.90 -1.50 -3.57
C LEU A 18 0.36 -0.44 -4.52
N ALA A 19 -0.76 -0.73 -5.16
CA ALA A 19 -1.50 0.21 -5.99
C ALA A 19 -2.92 0.36 -5.46
N PHE A 20 -3.35 1.60 -5.30
CA PHE A 20 -4.73 1.98 -5.02
C PHE A 20 -5.32 2.62 -6.28
N ASP A 21 -6.49 2.16 -6.68
CA ASP A 21 -7.28 2.71 -7.77
C ASP A 21 -8.61 3.23 -7.20
N GLY A 22 -8.83 4.54 -7.30
CA GLY A 22 -9.93 5.27 -6.68
C GLY A 22 -10.25 6.59 -7.38
N PRO A 23 -10.90 7.55 -6.68
CA PRO A 23 -11.20 8.87 -7.24
C PRO A 23 -9.91 9.66 -7.51
N ALA A 24 -9.91 10.54 -8.51
CA ALA A 24 -8.79 11.44 -8.79
C ALA A 24 -8.68 12.57 -7.76
N HIS A 25 -7.45 13.02 -7.50
CA HIS A 25 -7.14 14.17 -6.62
C HIS A 25 -7.67 14.05 -5.18
N VAL A 26 -7.68 12.85 -4.60
CA VAL A 26 -8.05 12.65 -3.18
C VAL A 26 -6.84 12.26 -2.36
N ILE A 27 -6.79 12.74 -1.11
CA ILE A 27 -5.78 12.32 -0.14
C ILE A 27 -5.93 10.83 0.14
N VAL A 28 -4.81 10.13 0.27
CA VAL A 28 -4.70 8.70 0.55
C VAL A 28 -3.73 8.48 1.72
N GLU A 29 -4.19 7.73 2.72
CA GLU A 29 -3.38 7.32 3.86
C GLU A 29 -3.19 5.80 3.85
N TRP A 30 -1.95 5.35 4.06
CA TRP A 30 -1.56 3.94 4.07
C TRP A 30 -1.14 3.51 5.47
N LEU A 31 -1.70 2.41 5.97
CA LEU A 31 -1.40 1.90 7.31
C LEU A 31 -1.23 0.38 7.29
N VAL A 32 -0.17 -0.12 7.93
CA VAL A 32 -0.08 -1.54 8.32
C VAL A 32 -0.90 -1.71 9.59
N VAL A 33 -2.06 -2.34 9.50
CA VAL A 33 -2.97 -2.57 10.63
C VAL A 33 -2.46 -3.70 11.51
N THR A 34 -1.96 -4.76 10.89
CA THR A 34 -1.36 -5.91 11.57
C THR A 34 -0.24 -6.51 10.72
N GLY A 35 0.64 -7.26 11.38
CA GLY A 35 1.67 -8.08 10.74
C GLY A 35 3.03 -7.41 10.59
N PRO A 36 4.01 -8.16 10.06
CA PRO A 36 5.42 -7.78 10.10
C PRO A 36 5.83 -6.91 8.90
N GLY A 37 5.99 -5.60 9.08
CA GLY A 37 6.56 -4.75 8.04
C GLY A 37 6.23 -3.28 8.18
N THR A 38 6.55 -2.53 7.14
CA THR A 38 6.26 -1.09 7.03
C THR A 38 5.68 -0.81 5.65
N VAL A 39 4.81 0.20 5.56
CA VAL A 39 4.31 0.74 4.30
C VAL A 39 4.82 2.17 4.17
N THR A 40 5.39 2.51 3.02
CA THR A 40 5.89 3.85 2.72
C THR A 40 5.11 4.38 1.51
N PRO A 41 4.28 5.41 1.67
CA PRO A 41 3.61 6.07 0.55
C PRO A 41 4.63 6.61 -0.45
N LEU A 42 4.32 6.49 -1.76
CA LEU A 42 5.05 7.19 -2.82
C LEU A 42 4.39 8.53 -3.15
N SER A 43 3.11 8.68 -2.80
CA SER A 43 2.32 9.90 -2.89
C SER A 43 1.23 9.85 -1.81
N ASP A 44 0.92 11.01 -1.23
CA ASP A 44 -0.14 11.18 -0.23
C ASP A 44 -1.51 11.47 -0.86
N ALA A 45 -1.59 11.51 -2.19
CA ALA A 45 -2.83 11.70 -2.94
C ALA A 45 -2.86 10.91 -4.24
N THR A 46 -4.06 10.64 -4.75
CA THR A 46 -4.26 10.06 -6.08
C THR A 46 -3.95 11.07 -7.18
N ASP A 47 -3.38 10.57 -8.27
CA ASP A 47 -3.13 11.36 -9.48
C ASP A 47 -4.42 11.69 -10.25
N VAL A 48 -4.27 12.35 -11.39
CA VAL A 48 -5.38 12.71 -12.30
C VAL A 48 -6.16 11.48 -12.80
N THR A 49 -5.56 10.29 -12.76
CA THR A 49 -6.19 9.04 -13.14
C THR A 49 -6.78 8.27 -11.97
N GLY A 50 -6.71 8.81 -10.75
CA GLY A 50 -7.24 8.15 -9.56
C GLY A 50 -6.30 7.14 -8.93
N ARG A 51 -5.00 7.18 -9.25
CA ARG A 51 -4.03 6.19 -8.78
C ARG A 51 -3.07 6.75 -7.74
N ALA A 52 -2.82 5.95 -6.70
CA ALA A 52 -1.80 6.18 -5.70
C ALA A 52 -1.02 4.89 -5.45
N TRP A 53 0.23 5.02 -5.02
CA TRP A 53 1.11 3.89 -4.79
C TRP A 53 1.83 3.99 -3.45
N ALA A 54 2.19 2.82 -2.92
CA ALA A 54 3.05 2.71 -1.75
C ALA A 54 3.95 1.48 -1.88
N VAL A 55 5.06 1.48 -1.15
CA VAL A 55 5.97 0.34 -1.06
C VAL A 55 5.77 -0.33 0.28
N TYR A 56 5.42 -1.62 0.26
CA TYR A 56 5.43 -2.47 1.45
C TYR A 56 6.78 -3.18 1.57
N ARG A 57 7.38 -3.09 2.76
CA ARG A 57 8.63 -3.78 3.10
C ARG A 57 8.39 -4.67 4.32
N PRO A 58 8.41 -6.01 4.17
CA PRO A 58 8.47 -6.91 5.30
C PRO A 58 9.73 -6.67 6.13
N ASN A 59 9.70 -7.00 7.42
CA ASN A 59 10.82 -6.81 8.33
C ASN A 59 11.66 -8.09 8.56
N GLY A 60 11.58 -9.07 7.67
CA GLY A 60 12.26 -10.36 7.78
C GLY A 60 11.47 -11.46 8.50
N ALA A 61 10.40 -11.13 9.22
CA ALA A 61 9.52 -12.14 9.82
C ALA A 61 8.51 -12.70 8.81
N SER A 62 8.31 -14.02 8.84
CA SER A 62 7.23 -14.67 8.09
C SER A 62 5.87 -14.37 8.70
N GLY A 63 4.87 -14.09 7.87
CA GLY A 63 3.49 -13.91 8.31
C GLY A 63 2.64 -13.19 7.28
N THR A 64 1.41 -12.91 7.67
CA THR A 64 0.48 -12.10 6.87
C THR A 64 0.45 -10.68 7.44
N ALA A 65 0.60 -9.68 6.57
CA ALA A 65 0.35 -8.29 6.92
C ALA A 65 -0.96 -7.81 6.32
N THR A 66 -1.74 -7.07 7.10
CA THR A 66 -2.98 -6.44 6.66
C THR A 66 -2.71 -4.96 6.48
N ILE A 67 -2.86 -4.47 5.25
CA ILE A 67 -2.65 -3.07 4.90
C ILE A 67 -4.01 -2.43 4.64
N ARG A 68 -4.26 -1.29 5.27
CA ARG A 68 -5.45 -0.47 5.07
C ARG A 68 -5.08 0.77 4.30
N VAL A 69 -5.98 1.16 3.40
CA VAL A 69 -5.93 2.42 2.67
C VAL A 69 -7.18 3.22 3.03
N GLN A 70 -7.00 4.46 3.47
CA GLN A 70 -8.09 5.42 3.71
C GLN A 70 -8.00 6.53 2.69
N HIS A 71 -9.14 7.05 2.23
CA HIS A 71 -9.17 8.11 1.21
C HIS A 71 -10.32 9.10 1.45
N GLY A 72 -10.18 10.33 0.95
CA GLY A 72 -11.25 11.34 0.91
C GLY A 72 -11.32 12.26 2.13
N ALA A 73 -10.16 12.61 2.71
CA ALA A 73 -10.06 13.75 3.62
C ALA A 73 -10.27 15.08 2.89
#